data_AF-A0A660QVH1-F1
#
_entry.id   AF-A0A660QVH1-F1
#
_cell.length_a   1.000
_cell.length_b   1.000
_cell.length_c   1.000
_cell.angle_alpha   90.00
_cell.angle_beta   90.00
_cell.angle_gamma   90.00
#
_symmetry.space_group_name_H-M   'P 1'
#
loop_
_entity.id
_entity.type
_entity.pdbx_description
1 polymer ?
#
loop_
_entity_poly.entity_id
_entity_poly.type
_entity_poly.pdbx_seq_one_letter_code
_entity_poly.pdbx_strand_id
1 'polypeptide(L)'
;MPTKRKYNVSGSKDFIVLAGVFFFLCLWSVKDAWYSSPKTLEKHPLEVAESFDTGGAVGQLHVVEGDSVGESQILAELRRVRKQEEFDAAKKAYSTAKNNHTLVDEALRNAVKNGASSEGIAELKQNRIDAQSTMDVALEEVNATRTRLDSTELRASGKGVVKHILISAHAQVEAGQTVIVIDPKDHFYLFNKSLAIFSFIAFWAFLGIHILAQ
;
A
#
# COMPACT_ATOMS: atom_id res chain seq x y z
N MET A 1 -27.71 20.10 -60.76
CA MET A 1 -27.46 19.18 -59.62
C MET A 1 -25.96 18.92 -59.57
N PRO A 2 -25.26 19.18 -58.45
CA PRO A 2 -23.82 18.91 -58.38
C PRO A 2 -23.57 17.41 -58.50
N THR A 3 -22.75 17.03 -59.48
CA THR A 3 -22.33 15.66 -59.78
C THR A 3 -21.56 15.11 -58.57
N LYS A 4 -22.06 14.03 -57.95
CA LYS A 4 -21.34 13.35 -56.86
C LYS A 4 -19.99 12.87 -57.40
N ARG A 5 -18.89 13.43 -56.92
CA ARG A 5 -17.54 12.94 -57.21
C ARG A 5 -17.36 11.60 -56.50
N LYS A 6 -17.21 10.51 -57.27
CA LYS A 6 -16.81 9.21 -56.75
C LYS A 6 -15.29 9.13 -56.72
N TYR A 7 -14.71 8.97 -55.55
CA TYR A 7 -13.28 8.73 -55.40
C TYR A 7 -13.06 7.22 -55.40
N ASN A 8 -12.53 6.66 -56.48
CA ASN A 8 -12.22 5.23 -56.56
C ASN A 8 -10.92 4.96 -55.78
N VAL A 9 -11.03 4.82 -54.45
CA VAL A 9 -9.91 4.55 -53.56
C VAL A 9 -9.70 3.03 -53.49
N SER A 10 -8.54 2.55 -53.94
CA SER A 10 -8.11 1.17 -53.75
C SER A 10 -8.01 0.86 -52.26
N GLY A 11 -8.67 -0.22 -51.78
CA GLY A 11 -8.71 -0.57 -50.36
C GLY A 11 -9.99 -0.18 -49.61
N SER A 12 -11.08 0.17 -50.30
CA SER A 12 -12.35 0.53 -49.63
C SER A 12 -12.86 -0.55 -48.66
N LYS A 13 -12.60 -1.83 -48.93
CA LYS A 13 -12.94 -2.95 -48.03
C LYS A 13 -12.15 -2.95 -46.72
N ASP A 14 -10.96 -2.38 -46.68
CA ASP A 14 -10.16 -2.31 -45.46
C ASP A 14 -10.76 -1.30 -44.47
N PHE A 15 -11.36 -0.21 -44.97
CA PHE A 15 -12.03 0.77 -44.13
C PHE A 15 -13.27 0.23 -43.43
N ILE A 16 -14.06 -0.65 -44.05
CA ILE A 16 -15.20 -1.27 -43.36
C ILE A 16 -14.74 -2.28 -42.30
N VAL A 17 -13.64 -3.00 -42.54
CA VAL A 17 -13.03 -3.88 -41.54
C VAL A 17 -12.51 -3.06 -40.35
N LEU A 18 -11.77 -1.97 -40.61
CA LEU A 18 -11.29 -1.06 -39.57
C LEU A 18 -12.45 -0.44 -38.77
N ALA A 19 -13.51 0.00 -39.44
CA ALA A 19 -14.72 0.47 -38.76
C ALA A 19 -15.28 -0.61 -37.83
N GLY A 20 -15.43 -1.85 -38.31
CA GLY A 20 -15.85 -2.98 -37.48
C GLY A 20 -14.96 -3.17 -36.24
N VAL A 21 -13.63 -3.15 -36.40
CA VAL A 21 -12.69 -3.28 -35.29
C VAL A 21 -12.87 -2.16 -34.25
N PHE A 22 -12.93 -0.90 -34.69
CA PHE A 22 -13.12 0.23 -33.77
C PHE A 22 -14.49 0.24 -33.09
N PHE A 23 -15.53 -0.28 -33.75
CA PHE A 23 -16.84 -0.45 -33.14
C PHE A 23 -16.78 -1.46 -31.98
N PHE A 24 -16.18 -2.64 -32.20
CA PHE A 24 -16.02 -3.63 -31.13
C PHE A 24 -15.09 -3.13 -30.01
N LEU A 25 -14.02 -2.43 -30.36
CA LEU A 25 -13.11 -1.84 -29.39
C LEU A 25 -13.81 -0.77 -28.54
N CYS A 26 -14.65 0.07 -29.15
CA CYS A 26 -15.50 1.03 -28.44
C CYS A 26 -16.45 0.33 -27.46
N LEU A 27 -17.16 -0.71 -27.89
CA LEU A 27 -18.07 -1.46 -27.02
C LEU A 27 -17.33 -2.11 -25.85
N TRP A 28 -16.15 -2.67 -26.11
CA TRP A 28 -15.32 -3.28 -25.08
C TRP A 28 -14.83 -2.23 -24.06
N SER A 29 -14.34 -1.08 -24.51
CA SER A 29 -13.91 0.01 -23.63
C SER A 29 -15.06 0.59 -22.80
N VAL A 30 -16.27 0.74 -23.37
CA VAL A 30 -17.45 1.20 -22.63
C VAL A 30 -17.83 0.20 -21.53
N LYS A 31 -17.83 -1.10 -21.86
CA LYS A 31 -18.09 -2.16 -20.91
C LYS A 31 -17.13 -2.08 -19.72
N ASP A 32 -15.83 -1.98 -19.96
CA ASP A 32 -14.85 -2.00 -18.88
C ASP A 32 -14.78 -0.68 -18.08
N ALA A 33 -15.08 0.46 -18.69
CA ALA A 33 -15.02 1.77 -18.03
C ALA A 33 -16.29 2.17 -17.23
N TRP A 34 -17.49 1.79 -17.69
CA TRP A 34 -18.76 2.18 -17.04
C TRP A 34 -19.47 1.00 -16.37
N TYR A 35 -19.22 -0.23 -16.84
CA TYR A 35 -19.90 -1.45 -16.36
C TYR A 35 -18.87 -2.50 -15.96
N SER A 36 -17.92 -2.09 -15.14
CA SER A 36 -16.74 -2.86 -14.77
C SER A 36 -17.13 -4.17 -14.11
N SER A 37 -16.53 -5.25 -14.60
CA SER A 37 -16.76 -6.58 -14.05
C SER A 37 -16.18 -6.70 -12.63
N PRO A 38 -16.63 -7.66 -11.81
CA PRO A 38 -16.05 -7.90 -10.49
C PRO A 38 -14.52 -8.12 -10.53
N LYS A 39 -14.03 -8.83 -11.55
CA LYS A 39 -12.58 -9.05 -11.76
C LYS A 39 -11.81 -7.76 -12.05
N THR A 40 -12.48 -6.78 -12.66
CA THR A 40 -11.89 -5.47 -12.95
C THR A 40 -11.86 -4.63 -11.68
N LEU A 41 -12.95 -4.61 -10.91
CA LEU A 41 -13.05 -3.88 -9.64
C LEU A 41 -12.09 -4.42 -8.58
N GLU A 42 -11.78 -5.71 -8.60
CA GLU A 42 -10.77 -6.31 -7.72
C GLU A 42 -9.36 -5.76 -8.00
N LYS A 43 -9.03 -5.48 -9.26
CA LYS A 43 -7.72 -4.94 -9.67
C LYS A 43 -7.66 -3.41 -9.63
N HIS A 44 -8.80 -2.78 -9.90
CA HIS A 44 -8.98 -1.35 -10.07
C HIS A 44 -10.18 -0.92 -9.21
N PRO A 45 -10.04 -0.94 -7.87
CA PRO A 45 -11.14 -0.55 -6.99
C PRO A 45 -11.50 0.92 -7.24
N LEU A 46 -12.79 1.23 -7.15
CA LEU A 46 -13.27 2.61 -7.25
C LEU A 46 -13.06 3.37 -5.93
N GLU A 47 -13.03 2.65 -4.82
CA GLU A 47 -12.85 3.19 -3.48
C GLU A 47 -12.07 2.18 -2.66
N VAL A 48 -11.20 2.69 -1.80
CA VAL A 48 -10.43 1.88 -0.85
C VAL A 48 -10.77 2.34 0.56
N ALA A 49 -11.32 1.43 1.35
CA ALA A 49 -11.66 1.65 2.74
C ALA A 49 -10.44 1.30 3.61
N GLU A 50 -9.92 2.28 4.33
CA GLU A 50 -8.78 2.13 5.23
C GLU A 50 -9.27 1.96 6.67
N SER A 51 -8.69 1.00 7.38
CA SER A 51 -9.04 0.63 8.76
C SER A 51 -7.79 0.31 9.57
N PHE A 52 -7.84 0.52 10.88
CA PHE A 52 -6.75 0.09 11.77
C PHE A 52 -6.77 -1.42 12.01
N ASP A 53 -5.59 -2.02 12.11
CA ASP A 53 -5.43 -3.44 12.51
C ASP A 53 -5.76 -3.67 13.98
N THR A 54 -5.63 -2.62 14.82
CA THR A 54 -5.90 -2.68 16.24
C THR A 54 -6.89 -1.60 16.67
N GLY A 55 -7.76 -1.91 17.63
CA GLY A 55 -8.68 -0.93 18.19
C GLY A 55 -7.98 0.04 19.14
N GLY A 56 -8.55 1.23 19.30
CA GLY A 56 -8.02 2.26 20.19
C GLY A 56 -8.71 3.61 20.02
N ALA A 57 -8.29 4.60 20.81
CA ALA A 57 -8.75 5.96 20.63
C ALA A 57 -7.90 6.67 19.57
N VAL A 58 -8.53 7.32 18.59
CA VAL A 58 -7.85 8.11 17.57
C VAL A 58 -7.18 9.32 18.25
N GLY A 59 -5.87 9.43 18.14
CA GLY A 59 -5.10 10.55 18.66
C GLY A 59 -5.20 11.75 17.74
N GLN A 60 -4.79 11.58 16.49
CA GLN A 60 -4.67 12.64 15.50
C GLN A 60 -5.06 12.14 14.11
N LEU A 61 -5.72 13.00 13.34
CA LEU A 61 -5.94 12.86 11.90
C LEU A 61 -4.94 13.78 11.18
N HIS A 62 -4.25 13.26 10.19
CA HIS A 62 -3.22 13.98 9.43
C HIS A 62 -3.71 14.46 8.06
N VAL A 63 -4.95 14.13 7.70
CA VAL A 63 -5.55 14.42 6.40
C VAL A 63 -6.95 15.01 6.58
N VAL A 64 -7.39 15.76 5.58
CA VAL A 64 -8.75 16.31 5.46
C VAL A 64 -9.40 15.73 4.19
N GLU A 65 -10.73 15.74 4.15
CA GLU A 65 -11.47 15.37 2.94
C GLU A 65 -11.05 16.26 1.75
N GLY A 66 -10.79 15.63 0.60
CA GLY A 66 -10.27 16.26 -0.61
C GLY A 66 -8.75 16.29 -0.72
N ASP A 67 -7.99 15.94 0.33
CA ASP A 67 -6.53 15.91 0.27
C ASP A 67 -6.02 14.78 -0.62
N SER A 68 -4.96 15.05 -1.39
CA SER A 68 -4.25 14.01 -2.13
C SER A 68 -3.24 13.31 -1.22
N VAL A 69 -3.30 11.98 -1.19
CA VAL A 69 -2.44 11.15 -0.36
C VAL A 69 -1.51 10.28 -1.22
N GLY A 70 -0.28 10.14 -0.75
CA GLY A 70 0.72 9.24 -1.28
C GLY A 70 0.60 7.82 -0.73
N GLU A 71 1.28 6.89 -1.39
CA GLU A 71 1.41 5.51 -0.93
C GLU A 71 2.15 5.46 0.41
N SER A 72 1.64 4.65 1.35
CA SER A 72 2.18 4.50 2.72
C SER A 72 2.20 5.79 3.56
N GLN A 73 1.56 6.88 3.10
CA GLN A 73 1.42 8.10 3.88
C GLN A 73 0.55 7.85 5.10
N ILE A 74 0.95 8.40 6.25
CA ILE A 74 0.18 8.30 7.49
C ILE A 74 -1.07 9.17 7.35
N LEU A 75 -2.23 8.55 7.55
CA LEU A 75 -3.54 9.19 7.47
C LEU A 75 -4.05 9.56 8.86
N ALA A 76 -3.86 8.67 9.82
CA ALA A 76 -4.34 8.82 11.19
C ALA A 76 -3.45 8.04 12.16
N GLU A 77 -3.43 8.44 13.42
CA GLU A 77 -2.70 7.75 14.48
C GLU A 77 -3.62 7.50 15.68
N LEU A 78 -3.54 6.31 16.28
CA LEU A 78 -4.12 6.03 17.59
C LEU A 78 -3.27 6.68 18.69
N ARG A 79 -3.86 6.87 19.87
CA ARG A 79 -3.13 7.33 21.06
C ARG A 79 -2.03 6.34 21.42
N ARG A 80 -0.78 6.76 21.21
CA ARG A 80 0.41 5.92 21.34
C ARG A 80 1.15 6.01 22.68
N VAL A 81 0.76 6.91 23.59
CA VAL A 81 1.52 7.21 24.84
C VAL A 81 1.93 5.94 25.59
N ARG A 82 0.97 5.09 25.94
CA ARG A 82 1.23 3.85 26.67
C ARG A 82 2.09 2.85 25.86
N LYS A 83 1.80 2.69 24.57
CA LYS A 83 2.57 1.79 23.69
C LYS A 83 4.02 2.28 23.49
N GLN A 84 4.23 3.59 23.47
CA GLN A 84 5.55 4.21 23.40
C GLN A 84 6.33 3.98 24.69
N GLU A 85 5.69 4.15 25.86
CA GLU A 85 6.30 3.84 27.16
C GLU A 85 6.73 2.37 27.26
N GLU A 86 5.88 1.45 26.80
CA GLU A 86 6.19 0.01 26.73
C GLU A 86 7.38 -0.28 25.81
N PHE A 87 7.43 0.35 24.63
CA PHE A 87 8.55 0.22 23.70
C PHE A 87 9.87 0.78 24.27
N ASP A 88 9.82 1.94 24.91
CA ASP A 88 11.00 2.58 25.52
C ASP A 88 11.52 1.75 26.71
N ALA A 89 10.62 1.16 27.50
CA ALA A 89 10.97 0.23 28.56
C ALA A 89 11.65 -1.05 28.01
N ALA A 90 11.10 -1.64 26.95
CA ALA A 90 11.69 -2.82 26.28
C ALA A 90 13.10 -2.50 25.72
N LYS A 91 13.26 -1.33 25.08
CA LYS A 91 14.56 -0.87 24.57
C LYS A 91 15.60 -0.70 25.67
N LYS A 92 15.19 -0.16 26.83
CA LYS A 92 16.06 -0.04 28.01
C LYS A 92 16.46 -1.41 28.57
N ALA A 93 15.53 -2.35 28.62
CA ALA A 93 15.81 -3.73 29.05
C ALA A 93 16.82 -4.41 28.11
N TYR A 94 16.62 -4.30 26.80
CA TYR A 94 17.57 -4.81 25.80
C TYR A 94 18.97 -4.17 25.95
N SER A 95 19.05 -2.85 26.14
CA SER A 95 20.33 -2.17 26.35
C SER A 95 21.06 -2.69 27.60
N THR A 96 20.33 -2.95 28.69
CA THR A 96 20.90 -3.53 29.91
C THR A 96 21.43 -4.94 29.66
N ALA A 97 20.64 -5.80 28.99
CA ALA A 97 21.02 -7.16 28.67
C ALA A 97 22.24 -7.22 27.72
N LYS A 98 22.27 -6.35 26.71
CA LYS A 98 23.40 -6.20 25.79
C LYS A 98 24.68 -5.80 26.52
N ASN A 99 24.61 -4.81 27.41
CA ASN A 99 25.77 -4.37 28.19
C ASN A 99 26.30 -5.49 29.10
N ASN A 100 25.40 -6.26 29.72
CA ASN A 100 25.79 -7.42 30.53
C ASN A 100 26.47 -8.51 29.68
N HIS A 101 25.91 -8.84 28.52
CA HIS A 101 26.54 -9.78 27.59
C HIS A 101 27.94 -9.31 27.16
N THR A 102 28.11 -8.03 26.81
CA THR A 102 29.43 -7.46 26.50
C THR A 102 30.41 -7.57 27.65
N LEU A 103 29.98 -7.26 28.88
CA LEU A 103 30.80 -7.37 30.08
C LEU A 103 31.26 -8.81 30.32
N VAL A 104 30.36 -9.80 30.21
CA VAL A 104 30.70 -11.21 30.39
C VAL A 104 31.62 -11.71 29.27
N ASP A 105 31.42 -11.27 28.03
CA ASP A 105 32.30 -11.61 26.90
C ASP A 105 33.72 -11.06 27.11
N GLU A 106 33.85 -9.83 27.58
CA GLU A 106 35.15 -9.23 27.95
C GLU A 106 35.80 -9.94 29.14
N ALA A 107 35.02 -10.29 30.17
CA ALA A 107 35.50 -11.06 31.32
C ALA A 107 36.04 -12.43 30.89
N LEU A 108 35.34 -13.12 29.99
CA LEU A 108 35.79 -14.39 29.41
C LEU A 108 37.11 -14.23 28.64
N ARG A 109 37.22 -13.22 27.77
CA ARG A 109 38.46 -12.94 27.02
C ARG A 109 39.64 -12.66 27.96
N ASN A 110 39.40 -11.88 29.01
CA ASN A 110 40.41 -11.55 30.01
C ASN A 110 40.83 -12.78 30.83
N ALA A 111 39.88 -13.62 31.24
CA ALA A 111 40.15 -14.86 31.96
C ALA A 111 41.01 -15.83 31.14
N VAL A 112 40.70 -15.99 29.84
CA VAL A 112 41.50 -16.80 28.92
C VAL A 112 42.91 -16.24 28.76
N LYS A 113 43.03 -14.92 28.57
CA LYS A 113 44.33 -14.25 28.40
C LYS A 113 45.22 -14.35 29.64
N ASN A 114 44.63 -14.26 30.83
CA ASN A 114 45.36 -14.30 32.10
C ASN A 114 45.61 -15.72 32.64
N GLY A 115 45.19 -16.76 31.91
CA GLY A 115 45.41 -18.15 32.31
C GLY A 115 44.58 -18.59 33.52
N ALA A 116 43.31 -18.16 33.59
CA ALA A 116 42.37 -18.65 34.60
C ALA A 116 42.17 -20.18 34.52
N SER A 117 41.66 -20.78 35.61
CA SER A 117 41.42 -22.22 35.67
C SER A 117 40.39 -22.69 34.63
N SER A 118 40.45 -23.98 34.28
CA SER A 118 39.49 -24.62 33.37
C SER A 118 38.05 -24.45 33.85
N GLU A 119 37.81 -24.57 35.15
CA GLU A 119 36.49 -24.46 35.77
C GLU A 119 35.97 -23.02 35.68
N GLY A 120 36.81 -22.02 35.97
CA GLY A 120 36.42 -20.61 35.88
C GLY A 120 36.13 -20.17 34.43
N ILE A 121 36.88 -20.69 33.46
CA ILE A 121 36.59 -20.46 32.03
C ILE A 121 35.27 -21.14 31.63
N ALA A 122 35.00 -22.35 32.13
CA ALA A 122 33.75 -23.05 31.84
C ALA A 122 32.52 -22.31 32.41
N GLU A 123 32.62 -21.80 33.63
CA GLU A 123 31.58 -20.98 34.26
C GLU A 123 31.31 -19.69 33.46
N LEU A 124 32.36 -18.95 33.07
CA LEU A 124 32.21 -17.73 32.26
C LEU A 124 31.62 -18.01 30.86
N LYS A 125 31.92 -19.17 30.27
CA LYS A 125 31.26 -19.61 29.01
C LYS A 125 29.77 -19.83 29.21
N GLN A 126 29.36 -20.47 30.32
CA GLN A 126 27.95 -20.66 30.62
C GLN A 126 27.26 -19.32 30.86
N ASN A 127 27.86 -18.43 31.68
CA ASN A 127 27.34 -17.09 31.93
C ASN A 127 27.19 -16.28 30.63
N ARG A 128 28.09 -16.44 29.66
CA ARG A 128 28.00 -15.81 28.34
C ARG A 128 26.78 -16.32 27.56
N ILE A 129 26.55 -17.63 27.57
CA ILE A 129 25.39 -18.25 26.92
C ILE A 129 24.09 -17.73 27.55
N ASP A 130 24.03 -17.68 28.89
CA ASP A 130 22.85 -17.20 29.61
C ASP A 130 22.60 -15.71 29.36
N ALA A 131 23.66 -14.89 29.35
CA ALA A 131 23.58 -13.48 29.02
C ALA A 131 23.16 -13.24 27.56
N GLN A 132 23.63 -14.08 26.64
CA GLN A 132 23.22 -14.03 25.23
C GLN A 132 21.73 -14.38 25.10
N SER A 133 21.27 -15.47 25.73
CA SER A 133 19.86 -15.86 25.74
C SER A 133 18.97 -14.75 26.31
N THR A 134 19.39 -14.10 27.40
CA THR A 134 18.67 -12.97 27.99
C THR A 134 18.59 -11.77 27.03
N MET A 135 19.68 -11.48 26.32
CA MET A 135 19.71 -10.42 25.32
C MET A 135 18.79 -10.72 24.13
N ASP A 136 18.76 -11.97 23.66
CA ASP A 136 17.93 -12.39 22.54
C ASP A 136 16.43 -12.30 22.89
N VAL A 137 16.03 -12.75 24.08
CA VAL A 137 14.65 -12.58 24.60
C VAL A 137 14.26 -11.10 24.69
N ALA A 138 15.16 -10.25 25.19
CA ALA A 138 14.89 -8.82 25.26
C ALA A 138 14.77 -8.16 23.87
N LEU A 139 15.51 -8.65 22.87
CA LEU A 139 15.40 -8.20 21.49
C LEU A 139 14.06 -8.61 20.87
N GLU A 140 13.59 -9.82 21.14
CA GLU A 140 12.27 -10.28 20.71
C GLU A 140 11.15 -9.39 21.26
N GLU A 141 11.21 -9.00 22.54
CA GLU A 141 10.21 -8.09 23.12
C GLU A 141 10.27 -6.68 22.50
N VAL A 142 11.46 -6.17 22.18
CA VAL A 142 11.60 -4.90 21.45
C VAL A 142 10.94 -4.99 20.06
N ASN A 143 11.13 -6.09 19.35
CA ASN A 143 10.50 -6.29 18.05
C ASN A 143 8.98 -6.42 18.18
N ALA A 144 8.50 -7.16 19.18
CA ALA A 144 7.07 -7.32 19.42
C ALA A 144 6.39 -5.98 19.77
N THR A 145 6.99 -5.19 20.67
CA THR A 145 6.48 -3.86 21.04
C THR A 145 6.55 -2.86 19.89
N ARG A 146 7.58 -2.93 19.04
CA ARG A 146 7.66 -2.13 17.80
C ARG A 146 6.50 -2.42 16.86
N THR A 147 6.22 -3.68 16.56
CA THR A 147 5.09 -4.04 15.69
C THR A 147 3.75 -3.57 16.28
N ARG A 148 3.58 -3.65 17.60
CA ARG A 148 2.38 -3.11 18.29
C ARG A 148 2.28 -1.59 18.22
N LEU A 149 3.41 -0.88 18.16
CA LEU A 149 3.47 0.57 18.00
C LEU A 149 3.17 0.96 16.55
N ASP A 150 3.79 0.28 15.58
CA ASP A 150 3.56 0.54 14.14
C ASP A 150 2.09 0.28 13.77
N SER A 151 1.41 -0.69 14.39
CA SER A 151 -0.02 -0.93 14.20
C SER A 151 -0.96 0.14 14.79
N THR A 152 -0.41 1.20 15.40
CA THR A 152 -1.18 2.39 15.78
C THR A 152 -1.29 3.43 14.67
N GLU A 153 -0.52 3.28 13.60
CA GLU A 153 -0.54 4.21 12.48
C GLU A 153 -1.41 3.64 11.35
N LEU A 154 -2.40 4.40 10.92
CA LEU A 154 -3.17 4.09 9.71
C LEU A 154 -2.43 4.70 8.52
N ARG A 155 -2.00 3.85 7.60
CA ARG A 155 -1.28 4.26 6.39
C ARG A 155 -2.12 3.99 5.16
N ALA A 156 -2.01 4.85 4.16
CA ALA A 156 -2.68 4.66 2.88
C ALA A 156 -2.08 3.45 2.15
N SER A 157 -2.93 2.52 1.72
CA SER A 157 -2.54 1.36 0.91
C SER A 157 -2.07 1.76 -0.51
N GLY A 158 -2.48 2.94 -0.99
CA GLY A 158 -2.13 3.44 -2.31
C GLY A 158 -2.27 4.96 -2.44
N LYS A 159 -2.01 5.46 -3.65
CA LYS A 159 -2.13 6.90 -3.97
C LYS A 159 -3.58 7.23 -4.30
N GLY A 160 -4.06 8.37 -3.85
CA GLY A 160 -5.45 8.75 -4.09
C GLY A 160 -5.82 10.11 -3.55
N VAL A 161 -7.12 10.32 -3.42
CA VAL A 161 -7.73 11.49 -2.79
C VAL A 161 -8.63 11.01 -1.66
N VAL A 162 -8.55 11.64 -0.49
CA VAL A 162 -9.43 11.34 0.63
C VAL A 162 -10.85 11.74 0.25
N LYS A 163 -11.75 10.76 0.16
CA LYS A 163 -13.15 10.99 -0.21
C LYS A 163 -13.99 11.33 1.01
N HIS A 164 -13.93 10.47 2.03
CA HIS A 164 -14.70 10.63 3.26
C HIS A 164 -13.87 10.25 4.49
N ILE A 165 -14.03 11.00 5.57
CA ILE A 165 -13.51 10.66 6.89
C ILE A 165 -14.71 10.29 7.77
N LEU A 166 -14.81 9.02 8.14
CA LEU A 166 -15.97 8.48 8.86
C LEU A 166 -15.86 8.64 10.39
N ILE A 167 -14.66 8.91 10.89
CA ILE A 167 -14.35 8.95 12.31
C ILE A 167 -13.62 10.25 12.64
N SER A 168 -14.03 10.92 13.73
CA SER A 168 -13.38 12.13 14.21
C SER A 168 -12.15 11.82 15.08
N ALA A 169 -11.27 12.81 15.25
CA ALA A 169 -10.24 12.74 16.28
C ALA A 169 -10.86 12.46 17.66
N HIS A 170 -10.13 11.72 18.50
CA HIS A 170 -10.53 11.29 19.85
C HIS A 170 -11.67 10.29 19.95
N ALA A 171 -12.28 9.87 18.83
CA ALA A 171 -13.24 8.78 18.83
C ALA A 171 -12.55 7.42 19.10
N GLN A 172 -13.31 6.49 19.66
CA GLN A 172 -12.89 5.10 19.82
C GLN A 172 -13.18 4.33 18.53
N VAL A 173 -12.22 3.55 18.06
CA VAL A 173 -12.36 2.67 16.89
C VAL A 173 -12.07 1.22 17.27
N GLU A 174 -12.79 0.31 16.62
CA GLU A 174 -12.54 -1.13 16.68
C GLU A 174 -11.57 -1.55 15.56
N ALA A 175 -10.91 -2.71 15.75
CA ALA A 175 -10.07 -3.28 14.70
C ALA A 175 -10.91 -3.61 13.46
N GLY A 176 -10.43 -3.21 12.28
CA GLY A 176 -11.14 -3.41 11.01
C GLY A 176 -12.30 -2.42 10.77
N GLN A 177 -12.61 -1.52 11.71
CA GLN A 177 -13.59 -0.47 11.48
C GLN A 177 -13.05 0.52 10.44
N THR A 178 -13.83 0.81 9.39
CA THR A 178 -13.45 1.78 8.37
C THR A 178 -13.38 3.18 8.96
N VAL A 179 -12.23 3.83 8.78
CA VAL A 179 -11.96 5.17 9.30
C VAL A 179 -11.97 6.19 8.16
N ILE A 180 -11.34 5.85 7.04
CA ILE A 180 -11.15 6.75 5.89
C ILE A 180 -11.47 5.99 4.61
N VAL A 181 -12.14 6.65 3.67
CA VAL A 181 -12.37 6.15 2.32
C VAL A 181 -11.55 6.98 1.36
N ILE A 182 -10.72 6.32 0.55
CA ILE A 182 -9.86 6.92 -0.46
C ILE A 182 -10.42 6.61 -1.85
N ASP A 183 -10.51 7.62 -2.69
CA ASP A 183 -10.69 7.46 -4.14
C ASP A 183 -9.28 7.27 -4.76
N PRO A 184 -8.92 6.05 -5.18
CA PRO A 184 -7.58 5.76 -5.67
C PRO A 184 -7.33 6.50 -6.99
N LYS A 185 -6.11 7.02 -7.14
CA LYS A 185 -5.70 7.69 -8.38
C LYS A 185 -5.36 6.64 -9.42
N ASP A 186 -6.39 6.07 -10.04
CA ASP A 186 -6.26 5.06 -11.08
C ASP A 186 -6.52 5.65 -12.47
N HIS A 187 -5.58 5.41 -13.38
CA HIS A 187 -5.69 5.83 -14.78
C HIS A 187 -6.51 4.88 -15.63
N PHE A 188 -6.80 3.66 -15.17
CA PHE A 188 -7.51 2.63 -15.93
C PHE A 188 -8.86 3.12 -16.48
N TYR A 189 -9.68 3.71 -15.61
CA TYR A 189 -11.00 4.21 -15.99
C TYR A 189 -10.90 5.40 -16.94
N LEU A 190 -10.03 6.37 -16.64
CA LEU A 190 -9.86 7.54 -17.51
C LEU A 190 -9.35 7.14 -18.90
N PHE A 191 -8.42 6.19 -18.96
CA PHE A 191 -7.89 5.64 -20.20
C PHE A 191 -8.98 4.95 -21.02
N ASN A 192 -9.74 4.03 -20.44
CA ASN A 192 -10.81 3.32 -21.15
C ASN A 192 -11.95 4.25 -21.59
N LYS A 193 -12.29 5.28 -20.80
CA LYS A 193 -13.23 6.33 -21.21
C LYS A 193 -12.72 7.09 -22.44
N SER A 194 -11.44 7.47 -22.43
CA SER A 194 -10.80 8.17 -23.55
C SER A 194 -10.71 7.28 -24.80
N LEU A 195 -10.37 6.00 -24.61
CA LEU A 195 -10.29 5.00 -25.66
C LEU A 195 -11.65 4.74 -26.31
N ALA A 196 -12.74 4.70 -25.53
CA ALA A 196 -14.10 4.60 -26.05
C ALA A 196 -14.45 5.79 -26.96
N ILE A 197 -14.17 7.02 -26.51
CA ILE A 197 -14.44 8.24 -27.29
C ILE A 197 -13.63 8.25 -28.59
N PHE A 198 -12.33 7.93 -28.52
CA PHE A 198 -11.47 7.85 -29.68
C PHE A 198 -11.97 6.80 -30.68
N SER A 199 -12.32 5.61 -30.19
CA SER A 199 -12.79 4.50 -31.03
C SER A 199 -14.12 4.82 -31.70
N PHE A 200 -15.01 5.51 -31.00
CA PHE A 200 -16.28 5.98 -31.57
C PHE A 200 -16.05 6.97 -32.73
N ILE A 201 -15.15 7.94 -32.56
CA ILE A 201 -14.79 8.89 -33.62
C ILE A 201 -14.14 8.16 -34.81
N ALA A 202 -13.19 7.26 -34.54
CA ALA A 202 -12.50 6.49 -35.57
C ALA A 202 -13.48 5.61 -36.38
N PHE A 203 -14.43 4.96 -35.71
CA PHE A 203 -15.50 4.19 -36.36
C PHE A 203 -16.25 5.02 -37.39
N TRP A 204 -16.75 6.20 -37.01
CA TRP A 204 -17.50 7.08 -37.91
C TRP A 204 -16.63 7.62 -39.05
N ALA A 205 -15.36 7.94 -38.78
CA ALA A 205 -14.42 8.38 -39.81
C ALA A 205 -14.20 7.29 -40.88
N PHE A 206 -13.87 6.06 -40.47
CA PHE A 206 -13.66 4.96 -41.41
C PHE A 206 -14.93 4.55 -42.15
N LEU A 207 -16.07 4.54 -41.48
CA LEU A 207 -17.36 4.27 -42.11
C LEU A 207 -17.70 5.35 -43.15
N GLY A 208 -17.48 6.63 -42.82
CA GLY A 208 -17.68 7.75 -43.74
C GLY A 208 -16.78 7.66 -44.97
N ILE A 209 -15.50 7.35 -44.79
CA ILE A 209 -14.55 7.14 -45.89
C ILE A 209 -14.99 5.96 -46.77
N HIS A 210 -15.42 4.85 -46.15
CA HIS A 210 -15.92 3.70 -46.89
C HIS A 210 -17.12 4.05 -47.78
N ILE A 211 -18.10 4.78 -47.23
CA ILE A 211 -19.31 5.20 -47.98
C ILE A 211 -18.96 6.16 -49.11
N LEU A 212 -18.02 7.08 -48.91
CA LEU A 212 -17.61 8.05 -49.95
C LEU A 212 -16.75 7.44 -51.06
N ALA A 213 -16.09 6.30 -50.78
CA ALA A 213 -15.25 5.58 -51.74
C ALA A 213 -16.04 4.58 -52.62
N GLN A 214 -17.34 4.37 -52.37
CA GLN A 214 -18.27 3.57 -53.19
C GLN A 214 -18.92 4.39 -54.32
#